data_AF-A0A840U1E8-F1
#
_entry.id   AF-A0A840U1E8-F1
#
_cell.length_a   1.000
_cell.length_b   1.000
_cell.length_c   1.000
_cell.angle_alpha   90.00
_cell.angle_beta   90.00
_cell.angle_gamma   90.00
#
_symmetry.space_group_name_H-M   'P 1'
#
loop_
_entity.id
_entity.type
_entity.pdbx_description
1 polymer ?
#
loop_
_entity_poly.entity_id
_entity_poly.type
_entity_poly.pdbx_seq_one_letter_code
_entity_poly.pdbx_strand_id
1 'polypeptide(L)'
;MIATLAPASLLASRRKRIAAFMIDHFVITLLMVSVVFLALGPNFLDETNRRQMPGIMAAVLMVGLLLYFAKDSVKGMSIGKWIMGIGVRDEAALHEVPSLGRLFLRNVFILIWPVELIVLVIDPEKKRLGDKVAKTKVFENENKPKALTRILTGIGLGAVFIAFAFLFTSSAVKNSDAYQVAIREIENNNEIQAETGGIKGYGMIPSGNINITDGYGQAQLEIKVLGSTKNLTVLAYLEKQPEGAWQLVQLDEK
;
A
#
# COMPACT_ATOMS: atom_id res chain seq x y z
N MET A 1 14.71 -47.13 -22.43
CA MET A 1 14.69 -46.29 -21.21
C MET A 1 15.11 -44.89 -21.66
N ILE A 2 14.14 -44.02 -21.93
CA ILE A 2 14.42 -42.65 -22.40
C ILE A 2 14.87 -41.88 -21.17
N ALA A 3 16.17 -41.58 -21.08
CA ALA A 3 16.68 -40.60 -20.15
C ALA A 3 16.05 -39.25 -20.53
N THR A 4 15.00 -38.86 -19.82
CA THR A 4 14.47 -37.50 -19.87
C THR A 4 15.57 -36.58 -19.36
N LEU A 5 16.34 -36.01 -20.30
CA LEU A 5 17.28 -34.94 -20.02
C LEU A 5 16.50 -33.86 -19.26
N ALA A 6 16.88 -33.60 -18.01
CA ALA A 6 16.34 -32.50 -17.24
C ALA A 6 16.47 -31.23 -18.09
N PRO A 7 15.43 -30.39 -18.21
CA PRO A 7 15.53 -29.17 -19.01
C PRO A 7 16.70 -28.34 -18.47
N ALA A 8 17.48 -27.76 -19.37
CA ALA A 8 18.55 -26.86 -18.97
C ALA A 8 17.94 -25.67 -18.22
N SER A 9 18.07 -25.63 -16.90
CA SER A 9 17.54 -24.55 -16.07
C SER A 9 18.24 -23.24 -16.47
N LEU A 10 17.52 -22.36 -17.15
CA LEU A 10 18.08 -21.11 -17.66
C LEU A 10 18.24 -20.10 -16.51
N LEU A 11 19.46 -19.59 -16.35
CA LEU A 11 19.77 -18.60 -15.33
C LEU A 11 18.97 -17.31 -15.58
N ALA A 12 18.29 -16.81 -14.55
CA ALA A 12 17.40 -15.66 -14.67
C ALA A 12 18.15 -14.40 -15.13
N SER A 13 17.51 -13.59 -15.96
CA SER A 13 18.09 -12.31 -16.41
C SER A 13 18.11 -11.27 -15.28
N ARG A 14 19.10 -10.35 -15.32
CA ARG A 14 19.19 -9.23 -14.37
C ARG A 14 17.90 -8.41 -14.33
N ARG A 15 17.32 -8.15 -15.51
CA ARG A 15 16.05 -7.41 -15.65
C ARG A 15 14.91 -8.08 -14.89
N LYS A 16 14.73 -9.41 -15.02
CA LYS A 16 13.69 -10.15 -14.28
C LYS A 16 13.92 -10.11 -12.77
N ARG A 17 15.18 -10.21 -12.34
CA ARG A 17 15.55 -10.13 -10.93
C ARG A 17 15.30 -8.75 -10.32
N ILE A 18 15.65 -7.67 -11.03
CA ILE A 18 15.41 -6.30 -10.61
C ILE A 18 13.90 -6.01 -10.57
N ALA A 19 13.15 -6.38 -11.61
CA ALA A 19 11.70 -6.23 -11.64
C ALA A 19 11.01 -6.99 -10.50
N ALA A 20 11.41 -8.24 -10.24
CA ALA A 20 10.90 -9.00 -9.10
C ALA A 20 11.18 -8.31 -7.76
N PHE A 21 12.38 -7.76 -7.58
CA PHE A 21 12.72 -6.98 -6.39
C PHE A 21 11.84 -5.74 -6.23
N MET A 22 11.62 -4.97 -7.31
CA MET A 22 10.77 -3.77 -7.27
C MET A 22 9.31 -4.12 -6.94
N ILE A 23 8.78 -5.20 -7.53
CA ILE A 23 7.42 -5.68 -7.23
C ILE A 23 7.32 -6.10 -5.77
N ASP A 24 8.28 -6.89 -5.26
CA ASP A 24 8.29 -7.29 -3.85
C ASP A 24 8.33 -6.07 -2.92
N HIS A 25 9.19 -5.10 -3.25
CA HIS A 25 9.36 -3.88 -2.47
C HIS A 25 8.06 -3.09 -2.41
N PHE A 26 7.42 -2.89 -3.57
CA PHE A 26 6.14 -2.21 -3.67
C PHE A 26 5.04 -2.96 -2.90
N VAL A 27 4.87 -4.26 -3.11
CA VAL A 27 3.81 -5.04 -2.44
C VAL A 27 3.95 -5.02 -0.91
N ILE A 28 5.16 -5.18 -0.38
CA ILE A 28 5.38 -5.21 1.07
C ILE A 28 5.24 -3.81 1.67
N THR A 29 5.73 -2.76 0.98
CA THR A 29 5.55 -1.37 1.45
C THR A 29 4.09 -0.95 1.44
N LEU A 30 3.33 -1.30 0.39
CA LEU A 30 1.88 -1.08 0.36
C LEU A 30 1.18 -1.79 1.52
N LEU A 31 1.51 -3.06 1.77
CA LEU A 31 0.95 -3.80 2.90
C LEU A 31 1.25 -3.12 4.24
N MET A 32 2.49 -2.71 4.48
CA MET A 32 2.87 -2.00 5.70
C MET A 32 2.08 -0.70 5.85
N VAL A 33 1.97 0.10 4.80
CA VAL A 33 1.21 1.37 4.82
C VAL A 33 -0.26 1.12 5.12
N SER A 34 -0.89 0.13 4.48
CA SER A 34 -2.28 -0.24 4.76
C SER A 34 -2.48 -0.68 6.22
N VAL A 35 -1.56 -1.46 6.78
CA VAL A 35 -1.63 -1.90 8.17
C VAL A 35 -1.46 -0.71 9.14
N VAL A 36 -0.57 0.24 8.85
CA VAL A 36 -0.43 1.47 9.65
C VAL A 36 -1.76 2.23 9.69
N PHE A 37 -2.37 2.47 8.54
CA PHE A 37 -3.65 3.18 8.45
C PHE A 37 -4.78 2.43 9.16
N LEU A 38 -4.87 1.11 9.00
CA LEU A 38 -5.84 0.29 9.73
C LEU A 38 -5.63 0.33 11.24
N ALA A 39 -4.37 0.29 11.70
CA ALA A 39 -4.04 0.34 13.12
C ALA A 39 -4.33 1.71 13.76
N LEU A 40 -4.14 2.80 13.00
CA LEU A 40 -4.50 4.15 13.43
C LEU A 40 -6.01 4.41 13.38
N GLY A 41 -6.73 3.70 12.50
CA GLY A 41 -8.15 3.89 12.27
C GLY A 41 -8.49 5.17 11.48
N PRO A 42 -9.78 5.41 11.19
CA PRO A 42 -10.22 6.57 10.41
C PRO A 42 -10.01 7.90 11.15
N ASN A 43 -9.94 7.88 12.49
CA ASN A 43 -9.76 9.06 13.34
C ASN A 43 -8.27 9.41 13.51
N PHE A 44 -7.39 9.00 12.60
CA PHE A 44 -5.94 9.18 12.75
C PHE A 44 -5.50 10.66 12.78
N LEU A 45 -6.39 11.59 12.41
CA LEU A 45 -6.19 13.04 12.50
C LEU A 45 -6.30 13.58 13.94
N ASP A 46 -6.85 12.79 14.87
CA ASP A 46 -7.05 13.19 16.27
C ASP A 46 -5.72 13.21 17.05
N GLU A 47 -5.63 14.10 18.04
CA GLU A 47 -4.42 14.27 18.87
C GLU A 47 -3.97 13.00 19.59
N THR A 48 -4.93 12.21 20.10
CA THR A 48 -4.64 10.96 20.80
C THR A 48 -3.93 9.96 19.88
N ASN A 49 -4.38 9.85 18.63
CA ASN A 49 -3.79 8.95 17.63
C ASN A 49 -2.43 9.45 17.14
N ARG A 50 -2.22 10.78 17.06
CA ARG A 50 -0.89 11.35 16.75
C ARG A 50 0.19 10.92 17.73
N ARG A 51 -0.12 10.80 19.04
CA ARG A 51 0.85 10.35 20.06
C ARG A 51 1.22 8.87 19.92
N GLN A 52 0.27 8.03 19.49
CA GLN A 52 0.50 6.59 19.33
C GLN A 52 1.18 6.24 18.00
N MET A 53 1.13 7.16 17.03
CA MET A 53 1.63 6.95 15.66
C MET A 53 3.08 6.47 15.59
N PRO A 54 4.08 7.05 16.30
CA PRO A 54 5.45 6.55 16.24
C PRO A 54 5.58 5.10 16.73
N GLY A 55 4.84 4.72 17.78
CA GLY A 55 4.85 3.37 18.33
C GLY A 55 4.24 2.35 17.36
N ILE A 56 3.09 2.70 16.75
CA ILE A 56 2.43 1.87 15.74
C ILE A 56 3.34 1.71 14.50
N MET A 57 3.91 2.81 14.00
CA MET A 57 4.83 2.77 12.86
C MET A 57 6.05 1.89 13.15
N ALA A 58 6.64 1.99 14.34
CA ALA A 58 7.77 1.16 14.74
C ALA A 58 7.39 -0.33 14.82
N ALA A 59 6.23 -0.66 15.38
CA ALA A 59 5.73 -2.03 15.46
C ALA A 59 5.46 -2.62 14.06
N VAL A 60 4.79 -1.87 13.18
CA VAL A 60 4.52 -2.30 11.81
C VAL A 60 5.82 -2.44 11.01
N LEU A 61 6.78 -1.54 11.20
CA LEU A 61 8.09 -1.65 10.57
C LEU A 61 8.83 -2.93 11.00
N MET A 62 8.80 -3.25 12.29
CA MET A 62 9.46 -4.46 12.80
C MET A 62 8.85 -5.73 12.20
N VAL A 63 7.52 -5.85 12.22
CA VAL A 63 6.81 -6.98 11.61
C VAL A 63 7.02 -7.02 10.09
N GLY A 64 6.94 -5.86 9.45
CA GLY A 64 7.14 -5.71 8.01
C GLY A 64 8.52 -6.12 7.55
N LEU A 65 9.57 -5.80 8.34
CA LEU A 65 10.94 -6.22 8.05
C LEU A 65 11.09 -7.75 8.15
N LEU A 66 10.49 -8.39 9.17
CA LEU A 66 10.48 -9.84 9.30
C LEU A 66 9.79 -10.51 8.09
N LEU A 67 8.65 -9.98 7.66
CA LEU A 67 7.96 -10.43 6.44
C LEU A 67 8.84 -10.23 5.20
N TYR A 68 9.56 -9.10 5.13
CA TYR A 68 10.47 -8.80 4.03
C TYR A 68 11.62 -9.80 3.93
N PHE A 69 12.19 -10.19 5.07
CA PHE A 69 13.24 -11.22 5.12
C PHE A 69 12.69 -12.60 4.81
N ALA A 70 11.47 -12.90 5.25
CA ALA A 70 10.79 -14.16 4.99
C ALA A 70 10.13 -14.24 3.61
N LYS A 71 10.19 -13.21 2.75
CA LYS A 71 9.40 -13.14 1.51
C LYS A 71 9.62 -14.29 0.52
N ASP A 72 10.78 -14.94 0.57
CA ASP A 72 11.14 -16.06 -0.33
C ASP A 72 10.86 -17.44 0.27
N SER A 73 10.30 -17.51 1.47
CA SER A 73 10.11 -18.75 2.23
C SER A 73 9.21 -19.78 1.51
N VAL A 74 8.35 -19.34 0.60
CA VAL A 74 7.43 -20.23 -0.12
C VAL A 74 8.08 -20.73 -1.40
N LYS A 75 8.61 -21.96 -1.38
CA LYS A 75 9.24 -22.63 -2.55
C LYS A 75 10.39 -21.82 -3.20
N GLY A 76 11.07 -20.97 -2.42
CA GLY A 76 12.13 -20.09 -2.93
C GLY A 76 11.61 -18.96 -3.80
N MET A 77 10.34 -18.57 -3.64
CA MET A 77 9.67 -17.56 -4.45
C MET A 77 8.96 -16.56 -3.55
N SER A 78 9.14 -15.28 -3.89
CA SER A 78 8.29 -14.17 -3.43
C SER A 78 7.22 -13.85 -4.47
N ILE A 79 6.27 -12.99 -4.13
CA ILE A 79 5.19 -12.55 -5.03
C ILE A 79 5.77 -11.99 -6.34
N GLY A 80 6.76 -11.11 -6.26
CA GLY A 80 7.42 -10.55 -7.42
C GLY A 80 8.16 -11.59 -8.24
N LYS A 81 8.85 -12.55 -7.61
CA LYS A 81 9.52 -13.66 -8.33
C LYS A 81 8.53 -14.59 -9.02
N TRP A 82 7.40 -14.86 -8.38
CA TRP A 82 6.30 -15.63 -8.96
C TRP A 82 5.71 -14.92 -10.19
N ILE A 83 5.47 -13.60 -10.12
CA ILE A 83 5.02 -12.79 -11.26
C ILE A 83 6.07 -12.81 -12.38
N MET A 84 7.35 -12.69 -12.06
CA MET A 84 8.44 -12.72 -13.04
C MET A 84 8.77 -14.14 -13.56
N GLY A 85 8.20 -15.19 -12.95
CA GLY A 85 8.42 -16.58 -13.32
C GLY A 85 9.84 -17.06 -13.04
N ILE A 86 10.44 -16.61 -11.94
CA ILE A 86 11.80 -16.98 -11.50
C ILE A 86 11.76 -17.53 -10.07
N GLY A 87 12.78 -18.26 -9.67
CA GLY A 87 12.87 -18.87 -8.34
C GLY A 87 14.29 -19.03 -7.86
N VAL A 88 14.46 -19.04 -6.55
CA VAL A 88 15.74 -19.25 -5.87
C VAL A 88 15.96 -20.75 -5.72
N ARG A 89 17.15 -21.22 -6.10
CA ARG A 89 17.57 -22.62 -6.01
C ARG A 89 18.93 -22.73 -5.35
N ASP A 90 19.17 -23.90 -4.78
CA ASP A 90 20.49 -24.22 -4.24
C ASP A 90 21.53 -24.23 -5.37
N GLU A 91 22.74 -23.76 -5.09
CA GLU A 91 23.81 -23.72 -6.09
C GLU A 91 24.41 -25.11 -6.37
N ALA A 92 24.47 -26.00 -5.37
CA ALA A 92 24.95 -27.37 -5.52
C ALA A 92 23.88 -28.30 -6.10
N ALA A 93 22.61 -28.06 -5.78
CA ALA A 93 21.47 -28.85 -6.25
C ALA A 93 20.37 -27.95 -6.86
N LEU A 94 20.45 -27.70 -8.17
CA LEU A 94 19.60 -26.72 -8.87
C LEU A 94 18.09 -27.00 -8.83
N HIS A 95 17.69 -28.24 -8.54
CA HIS A 95 16.30 -28.64 -8.40
C HIS A 95 15.75 -28.42 -6.98
N GLU A 96 16.63 -28.16 -6.01
CA GLU A 96 16.26 -28.02 -4.60
C GLU A 96 16.03 -26.55 -4.21
N VAL A 97 15.10 -26.37 -3.28
CA VAL A 97 14.84 -25.09 -2.65
C VAL A 97 15.71 -25.01 -1.38
N PRO A 98 16.53 -23.95 -1.21
CA PRO A 98 17.31 -23.76 0.00
C PRO A 98 16.42 -23.70 1.25
N SER A 99 16.97 -24.08 2.40
CA SER A 99 16.23 -24.03 3.67
C SER A 99 15.75 -22.61 4.01
N LEU A 100 14.67 -22.53 4.80
CA LEU A 100 14.06 -21.26 5.22
C LEU A 100 15.08 -20.31 5.88
N GLY A 101 15.93 -20.82 6.76
CA GLY A 101 16.97 -20.02 7.42
C GLY A 101 18.00 -19.43 6.44
N ARG A 102 18.39 -20.19 5.41
CA ARG A 102 19.28 -19.68 4.35
C ARG A 102 18.60 -18.62 3.50
N LEU A 103 17.32 -18.81 3.17
CA LEU A 103 16.53 -17.82 2.41
C LEU A 103 16.32 -16.53 3.23
N PHE A 104 16.10 -16.66 4.54
CA PHE A 104 16.00 -15.53 5.46
C PHE A 104 17.31 -14.76 5.54
N LEU A 105 18.43 -15.44 5.84
CA LEU A 105 19.77 -14.83 5.92
C LEU A 105 20.14 -14.13 4.61
N ARG A 106 19.83 -14.76 3.46
CA ARG A 106 19.98 -14.16 2.13
C ARG A 106 19.25 -12.82 1.98
N ASN A 107 18.09 -12.66 2.63
CA ASN A 107 17.28 -11.46 2.52
C ASN A 107 17.64 -10.38 3.56
N VAL A 108 18.38 -10.69 4.62
CA VAL A 108 18.89 -9.69 5.58
C VAL A 108 19.73 -8.62 4.88
N PHE A 109 20.51 -9.01 3.86
CA PHE A 109 21.32 -8.10 3.05
C PHE A 109 20.49 -7.07 2.26
N ILE A 110 19.16 -7.21 2.17
CA ILE A 110 18.29 -6.19 1.56
C ILE A 110 18.33 -4.86 2.33
N LEU A 111 18.75 -4.84 3.60
CA LEU A 111 18.97 -3.58 4.32
C LEU A 111 19.96 -2.66 3.61
N ILE A 112 20.94 -3.22 2.90
CA ILE A 112 21.91 -2.51 2.07
C ILE A 112 21.58 -2.67 0.58
N TRP A 113 20.29 -2.56 0.22
CA TRP A 113 19.82 -2.78 -1.15
C TRP A 113 20.57 -2.01 -2.25
N PRO A 114 21.08 -0.78 -2.08
CA PRO A 114 21.83 -0.12 -3.14
C PRO A 114 23.12 -0.87 -3.48
N VAL A 115 23.80 -1.37 -2.45
CA VAL A 115 25.02 -2.19 -2.59
C VAL A 115 24.67 -3.52 -3.26
N GLU A 116 23.60 -4.18 -2.83
CA GLU A 116 23.12 -5.43 -3.44
C GLU A 116 22.83 -5.27 -4.94
N LEU A 117 22.22 -4.14 -5.34
CA LEU A 117 21.92 -3.85 -6.74
C LEU A 117 23.19 -3.69 -7.57
N ILE A 118 24.19 -2.96 -7.06
CA ILE A 118 25.48 -2.78 -7.71
C ILE A 118 26.16 -4.15 -7.91
N VAL A 119 26.23 -4.96 -6.85
CA VAL A 119 26.83 -6.30 -6.91
C VAL A 119 26.11 -7.18 -7.93
N LEU A 120 24.78 -7.17 -7.97
CA LEU A 120 23.99 -7.92 -8.95
C LEU A 120 24.29 -7.52 -10.41
N VAL A 121 24.51 -6.24 -10.66
CA VAL A 121 24.77 -5.71 -12.01
C VAL A 121 26.17 -6.10 -12.49
N ILE A 122 27.16 -6.02 -11.60
CA ILE A 122 28.57 -6.27 -11.93
C ILE A 122 28.89 -7.77 -11.97
N ASP A 123 28.28 -8.56 -11.09
CA ASP A 123 28.62 -9.98 -10.95
C ASP A 123 28.34 -10.78 -12.24
N PRO A 124 29.34 -11.50 -12.78
CA PRO A 124 29.19 -12.31 -14.00
C PRO A 124 28.17 -13.44 -13.84
N GLU A 125 28.08 -14.03 -12.65
CA GLU A 125 27.09 -15.06 -12.32
C GLU A 125 25.70 -14.46 -12.01
N LYS A 126 25.58 -13.13 -12.09
CA LYS A 126 24.37 -12.36 -11.77
C LYS A 126 23.90 -12.63 -10.34
N LYS A 127 24.81 -12.87 -9.39
CA LYS A 127 24.52 -13.02 -7.97
C LYS A 127 24.62 -11.68 -7.25
N ARG A 128 23.77 -11.51 -6.24
CA ARG A 128 23.91 -10.44 -5.24
C ARG A 128 24.63 -10.98 -3.99
N LEU A 129 25.04 -10.13 -3.05
CA LEU A 129 25.73 -10.51 -1.80
C LEU A 129 24.96 -11.60 -1.05
N GLY A 130 23.65 -11.41 -0.85
CA GLY A 130 22.83 -12.41 -0.17
C GLY A 130 22.82 -13.77 -0.88
N ASP A 131 22.94 -13.80 -2.21
CA ASP A 131 23.00 -15.06 -2.96
C ASP A 131 24.35 -15.76 -2.76
N LYS A 132 25.45 -14.98 -2.70
CA LYS A 132 26.81 -15.51 -2.47
C LYS A 132 26.94 -16.12 -1.07
N VAL A 133 26.49 -15.39 -0.05
CA VAL A 133 26.55 -15.83 1.35
C VAL A 133 25.69 -17.08 1.55
N ALA A 134 24.48 -17.08 0.98
CA ALA A 134 23.57 -18.21 1.13
C ALA A 134 23.83 -19.34 0.13
N LYS A 135 24.85 -19.25 -0.75
CA LYS A 135 25.16 -20.25 -1.80
C LYS A 135 23.93 -20.61 -2.65
N THR A 136 23.30 -19.59 -3.23
CA THR A 136 22.08 -19.75 -4.04
C THR A 136 22.24 -19.11 -5.41
N LYS A 137 21.43 -19.57 -6.37
CA LYS A 137 21.29 -18.97 -7.71
C LYS A 137 19.81 -18.80 -8.04
N VAL A 138 19.51 -17.91 -8.98
CA VAL A 138 18.13 -17.62 -9.41
C VAL A 138 17.94 -18.10 -10.84
N PHE A 139 16.95 -18.96 -11.05
CA PHE A 139 16.64 -19.58 -12.34
C PHE A 139 15.24 -19.23 -12.81
N GLU A 140 15.01 -19.36 -14.11
CA GLU A 140 13.66 -19.37 -14.65
C GLU A 140 12.92 -20.61 -14.15
N ASN A 141 11.67 -20.41 -13.73
CA ASN A 141 10.83 -21.52 -13.34
C ASN A 141 10.25 -22.18 -14.60
N GLU A 142 10.51 -23.47 -14.76
CA GLU A 142 9.99 -24.28 -15.88
C GLU A 142 8.46 -24.35 -15.83
N ASN A 143 7.91 -24.56 -14.63
CA ASN A 143 6.47 -24.64 -14.37
C ASN A 143 5.89 -23.27 -14.00
N LYS A 144 6.17 -22.24 -14.82
CA LYS A 144 5.63 -20.89 -14.59
C LYS A 144 4.16 -20.80 -15.03
N PRO A 145 3.28 -20.19 -14.23
CA PRO A 145 1.90 -19.91 -14.65
C PRO A 145 1.84 -19.07 -15.93
N LYS A 146 0.71 -19.16 -16.64
CA LYS A 146 0.47 -18.36 -17.86
C LYS A 146 0.76 -16.88 -17.59
N ALA A 147 1.40 -16.22 -18.56
CA ALA A 147 1.79 -14.81 -18.41
C ALA A 147 0.60 -13.91 -18.05
N LEU A 148 -0.56 -14.17 -18.65
CA LEU A 148 -1.80 -13.46 -18.36
C LEU A 148 -2.19 -13.53 -16.88
N THR A 149 -2.17 -14.72 -16.27
CA THR A 149 -2.49 -14.89 -14.84
C THR A 149 -1.58 -14.04 -13.96
N ARG A 150 -0.28 -14.02 -14.26
CA ARG A 150 0.72 -13.25 -13.49
C ARG A 150 0.51 -11.75 -13.60
N ILE A 151 0.19 -11.26 -14.79
CA ILE A 151 -0.11 -9.85 -15.05
C ILE A 151 -1.41 -9.45 -14.35
N LEU A 152 -2.47 -10.26 -14.48
CA LEU A 152 -3.76 -10.01 -13.82
C LEU A 152 -3.63 -10.01 -12.30
N THR A 153 -2.81 -10.90 -11.71
CA THR A 153 -2.52 -10.84 -10.27
C THR A 153 -1.84 -9.54 -9.88
N GLY A 154 -0.85 -9.08 -10.65
CA GLY A 154 -0.19 -7.79 -10.39
C GLY A 154 -1.15 -6.60 -10.46
N ILE A 155 -1.98 -6.55 -11.50
CA ILE A 155 -3.01 -5.50 -11.68
C ILE A 155 -4.04 -5.58 -10.55
N GLY A 156 -4.50 -6.78 -10.21
CA GLY A 156 -5.46 -7.01 -9.13
C GLY A 156 -4.94 -6.52 -7.77
N LEU A 157 -3.68 -6.81 -7.43
CA LEU A 157 -3.06 -6.30 -6.20
C LEU A 157 -3.02 -4.77 -6.17
N GLY A 158 -2.67 -4.14 -7.30
CA GLY A 158 -2.69 -2.68 -7.42
C GLY A 158 -4.10 -2.10 -7.27
N ALA A 159 -5.09 -2.69 -7.94
CA ALA A 159 -6.49 -2.26 -7.88
C ALA A 159 -7.08 -2.39 -6.47
N VAL A 160 -6.76 -3.49 -5.75
CA VAL A 160 -7.17 -3.68 -4.35
C VAL A 160 -6.58 -2.60 -3.45
N PHE A 161 -5.30 -2.27 -3.61
CA PHE A 161 -4.68 -1.19 -2.84
C PHE A 161 -5.31 0.16 -3.14
N ILE A 162 -5.53 0.48 -4.41
CA ILE A 162 -6.17 1.73 -4.83
C ILE A 162 -7.57 1.84 -4.22
N ALA A 163 -8.39 0.78 -4.32
CA ALA A 163 -9.71 0.74 -3.71
C ALA A 163 -9.64 0.91 -2.18
N PHE A 164 -8.71 0.22 -1.51
CA PHE A 164 -8.48 0.38 -0.08
C PHE A 164 -8.12 1.83 0.29
N ALA A 165 -7.17 2.45 -0.42
CA ALA A 165 -6.75 3.83 -0.16
C ALA A 165 -7.93 4.79 -0.32
N PHE A 166 -8.70 4.68 -1.41
CA PHE A 166 -9.89 5.50 -1.64
C PHE A 166 -10.95 5.34 -0.55
N LEU A 167 -11.26 4.10 -0.14
CA LEU A 167 -12.24 3.83 0.91
C LEU A 167 -11.76 4.34 2.27
N PHE A 168 -10.47 4.14 2.58
CA PHE A 168 -9.88 4.58 3.83
C PHE A 168 -9.86 6.11 3.93
N THR A 169 -9.40 6.83 2.91
CA THR A 169 -9.39 8.31 2.92
C THR A 169 -10.80 8.88 2.98
N SER A 170 -11.75 8.29 2.25
CA SER A 170 -13.16 8.71 2.32
C SER A 170 -13.73 8.51 3.73
N SER A 171 -13.41 7.37 4.37
CA SER A 171 -13.79 7.10 5.75
C SER A 171 -13.14 8.09 6.72
N ALA A 172 -11.85 8.38 6.56
CA ALA A 172 -11.14 9.31 7.42
C ALA A 172 -11.70 10.74 7.34
N VAL A 173 -12.01 11.23 6.14
CA VAL A 173 -12.67 12.53 5.96
C VAL A 173 -14.04 12.51 6.63
N LYS A 174 -14.86 11.48 6.41
CA LYS A 174 -16.20 11.38 7.00
C LYS A 174 -16.20 11.32 8.52
N ASN A 175 -15.18 10.73 9.12
CA ASN A 175 -15.06 10.65 10.57
C ASN A 175 -14.34 11.86 11.19
N SER A 176 -13.91 12.83 10.39
CA SER A 176 -13.27 14.05 10.91
C SER A 176 -14.27 15.02 11.51
N ASP A 177 -13.85 15.75 12.55
CA ASP A 177 -14.65 16.80 13.18
C ASP A 177 -15.10 17.89 12.18
N ALA A 178 -14.22 18.28 11.25
CA ALA A 178 -14.51 19.28 10.23
C ALA A 178 -15.69 18.85 9.35
N TYR A 179 -15.72 17.58 8.93
CA TYR A 179 -16.82 17.04 8.14
C TYR A 179 -18.12 17.00 8.96
N GLN A 180 -18.06 16.58 10.22
CA GLN A 180 -19.25 16.54 11.08
C GLN A 180 -19.86 17.94 11.32
N VAL A 181 -19.01 18.97 11.47
CA VAL A 181 -19.49 20.37 11.55
C VAL A 181 -20.09 20.80 10.21
N ALA A 182 -19.44 20.54 9.08
CA ALA A 182 -19.98 20.88 7.77
C ALA A 182 -21.36 20.27 7.52
N ILE A 183 -21.55 18.99 7.87
CA ILE A 183 -22.82 18.30 7.76
C ILE A 183 -23.91 18.96 8.62
N ARG A 184 -23.58 19.32 9.87
CA ARG A 184 -24.53 20.01 10.76
C ARG A 184 -24.98 21.37 10.17
N GLU A 185 -24.05 22.13 9.62
CA GLU A 185 -24.38 23.43 9.03
C GLU A 185 -25.20 23.29 7.74
N ILE A 186 -24.93 22.25 6.93
CA ILE A 186 -25.74 21.89 5.76
C ILE A 186 -27.17 21.53 6.17
N GLU A 187 -27.34 20.72 7.23
CA GLU A 187 -28.66 20.29 7.72
C GLU A 187 -29.50 21.46 8.25
N ASN A 188 -28.86 22.47 8.83
CA ASN A 188 -29.52 23.66 9.37
C ASN A 188 -29.77 24.77 8.33
N ASN A 189 -29.27 24.62 7.09
CA ASN A 189 -29.45 25.62 6.06
C ASN A 189 -30.81 25.48 5.35
N ASN A 190 -31.69 26.46 5.55
CA ASN A 190 -33.04 26.46 4.98
C ASN A 190 -33.06 26.51 3.44
N GLU A 191 -32.09 27.17 2.81
CA GLU A 191 -31.97 27.26 1.36
C GLU A 191 -31.66 25.88 0.76
N ILE A 192 -30.65 25.19 1.31
CA ILE A 192 -30.31 23.83 0.90
C ILE A 192 -31.49 22.88 1.13
N GLN A 193 -32.18 22.97 2.26
CA GLN A 193 -33.35 22.13 2.55
C GLN A 193 -34.48 22.35 1.53
N ALA A 194 -34.79 23.62 1.22
CA ALA A 194 -35.82 23.97 0.23
C ALA A 194 -35.44 23.49 -1.17
N GLU A 195 -34.19 23.68 -1.56
CA GLU A 195 -33.72 23.41 -2.91
C GLU A 195 -33.56 21.90 -3.18
N THR A 196 -33.14 21.13 -2.17
CA THR A 196 -33.09 19.66 -2.21
C THR A 196 -34.44 18.99 -1.98
N GLY A 197 -35.46 19.73 -1.55
CA GLY A 197 -36.74 19.18 -1.12
C GLY A 197 -36.62 18.25 0.10
N GLY A 198 -35.65 18.52 0.97
CA GLY A 198 -35.26 17.69 2.10
C GLY A 198 -34.10 16.75 1.79
N ILE A 199 -33.18 16.62 2.75
CA ILE A 199 -31.96 15.82 2.66
C ILE A 199 -32.26 14.34 2.94
N LYS A 200 -31.95 13.46 1.99
CA LYS A 200 -32.02 11.99 2.11
C LYS A 200 -30.69 11.36 2.55
N GLY A 201 -29.58 12.08 2.37
CA GLY A 201 -28.25 11.63 2.80
C GLY A 201 -27.13 12.31 2.03
N TYR A 202 -25.95 11.70 2.06
CA TYR A 202 -24.72 12.27 1.50
C TYR A 202 -24.01 11.28 0.59
N GLY A 203 -23.26 11.82 -0.38
CA GLY A 203 -22.39 11.03 -1.25
C GLY A 203 -21.39 10.17 -0.46
N MET A 204 -20.98 9.04 -1.04
CA MET A 204 -20.01 8.15 -0.39
C MET A 204 -18.61 8.75 -0.32
N ILE A 205 -18.27 9.65 -1.23
CA ILE A 205 -16.92 10.16 -1.44
C ILE A 205 -16.95 11.68 -1.29
N PRO A 206 -16.70 12.22 -0.08
CA PRO A 206 -16.38 13.63 0.06
C PRO A 206 -14.97 13.88 -0.51
N SER A 207 -14.82 14.96 -1.27
CA SER A 207 -13.52 15.47 -1.73
C SER A 207 -13.14 16.71 -0.93
N GLY A 208 -11.86 17.04 -0.89
CA GLY A 208 -11.41 18.23 -0.17
C GLY A 208 -10.04 18.09 0.45
N ASN A 209 -9.69 19.08 1.26
CA ASN A 209 -8.52 19.08 2.11
C ASN A 209 -8.90 19.38 3.56
N ILE A 210 -8.13 18.82 4.49
CA ILE A 210 -8.19 19.17 5.91
C ILE A 210 -6.73 19.26 6.34
N ASN A 211 -6.30 20.45 6.74
CA ASN A 211 -4.96 20.71 7.23
C ASN A 211 -5.03 21.19 8.67
N ILE A 212 -4.16 20.65 9.54
CA ILE A 212 -4.05 21.07 10.93
C ILE A 212 -2.58 21.27 11.25
N THR A 213 -2.19 22.52 11.55
CA THR A 213 -0.82 22.92 11.88
C THR A 213 -0.85 23.71 13.19
N ASP A 214 -0.10 23.25 14.20
CA ASP A 214 0.01 23.94 15.50
C ASP A 214 -1.34 24.29 16.16
N GLY A 215 -2.33 23.40 16.01
CA GLY A 215 -3.69 23.58 16.53
C GLY A 215 -4.61 24.43 15.63
N TYR A 216 -4.06 25.19 14.68
CA TYR A 216 -4.83 25.86 13.64
C TYR A 216 -5.28 24.87 12.57
N GLY A 217 -6.57 24.87 12.24
CA GLY A 217 -7.14 24.01 11.21
C GLY A 217 -7.76 24.81 10.08
N GLN A 218 -7.58 24.34 8.85
CA GLN A 218 -8.30 24.80 7.66
C GLN A 218 -8.83 23.59 6.90
N ALA A 219 -10.10 23.62 6.52
CA ALA A 219 -10.73 22.57 5.74
C ALA A 219 -11.55 23.16 4.60
N GLN A 220 -11.41 22.58 3.42
CA GLN A 220 -12.23 22.87 2.26
C GLN A 220 -12.85 21.54 1.81
N LEU A 221 -14.15 21.39 2.00
CA LEU A 221 -14.86 20.13 1.78
C LEU A 221 -15.90 20.30 0.68
N GLU A 222 -15.85 19.43 -0.32
CA GLU A 222 -16.87 19.30 -1.35
C GLU A 222 -17.76 18.09 -0.99
N ILE A 223 -19.00 18.38 -0.65
CA ILE A 223 -19.96 17.42 -0.11
C ILE A 223 -21.15 17.32 -1.06
N LYS A 224 -21.37 16.11 -1.59
CA LYS A 224 -22.57 15.81 -2.37
C LYS A 224 -23.75 15.56 -1.43
N VAL A 225 -24.76 16.42 -1.47
CA VAL A 225 -26.03 16.29 -0.75
C VAL A 225 -27.05 15.59 -1.65
N LEU A 226 -27.65 14.52 -1.14
CA LEU A 226 -28.65 13.74 -1.85
C LEU A 226 -30.03 14.19 -1.39
N GLY A 227 -30.76 14.88 -2.26
CA GLY A 227 -32.08 15.43 -1.95
C GLY A 227 -33.24 14.56 -2.39
N SER A 228 -34.45 14.93 -1.96
CA SER A 228 -35.68 14.31 -2.43
C SER A 228 -36.04 14.72 -3.86
N THR A 229 -35.80 15.98 -4.23
CA THR A 229 -36.11 16.54 -5.55
C THR A 229 -34.89 16.56 -6.46
N LYS A 230 -33.76 17.08 -5.95
CA LYS A 230 -32.48 17.11 -6.67
C LYS A 230 -31.29 16.93 -5.73
N ASN A 231 -30.17 16.50 -6.31
CA ASN A 231 -28.90 16.42 -5.60
C ASN A 231 -28.14 17.74 -5.78
N LEU A 232 -27.42 18.16 -4.74
CA LEU A 232 -26.56 19.34 -4.76
C LEU A 232 -25.13 18.99 -4.39
N THR A 233 -24.20 19.85 -4.81
CA THR A 233 -22.83 19.81 -4.34
C THR A 233 -22.55 21.08 -3.57
N VAL A 234 -22.17 20.93 -2.30
CA VAL A 234 -21.94 22.04 -1.38
C VAL A 234 -20.45 22.10 -1.06
N LEU A 235 -19.89 23.30 -1.14
CA LEU A 235 -18.53 23.61 -0.76
C LEU A 235 -18.55 24.24 0.63
N ALA A 236 -17.95 23.57 1.61
CA ALA A 236 -17.84 24.04 2.99
C ALA A 236 -16.38 24.43 3.29
N TYR A 237 -16.18 25.69 3.68
CA TYR A 237 -14.92 26.22 4.17
C TYR A 237 -15.00 26.34 5.68
N LEU A 238 -14.10 25.66 6.40
CA LEU A 238 -14.07 25.65 7.85
C LEU A 238 -12.70 26.04 8.36
N GLU A 239 -12.69 26.71 9.51
CA GLU A 239 -11.49 27.04 10.25
C GLU A 239 -11.58 26.54 11.69
N LYS A 240 -10.42 26.30 12.29
CA LYS A 240 -10.28 25.92 13.70
C LYS A 240 -9.16 26.75 14.32
N GLN A 241 -9.47 27.42 15.42
CA GLN A 241 -8.47 28.07 16.27
C GLN A 241 -7.85 27.03 17.23
N PRO A 242 -6.62 27.28 17.75
CA PRO A 242 -6.01 26.42 18.76
C PRO A 242 -6.95 26.22 19.95
N GLU A 243 -7.08 24.98 20.41
CA GLU A 243 -8.00 24.56 21.49
C GLU A 243 -9.51 24.85 21.23
N GLY A 244 -9.86 25.39 20.06
CA GLY A 244 -11.23 25.67 19.65
C GLY A 244 -11.89 24.50 18.90
N ALA A 245 -13.20 24.62 18.66
CA ALA A 245 -13.93 23.73 17.76
C ALA A 245 -13.79 24.22 16.30
N TRP A 246 -14.02 23.32 15.33
CA TRP A 246 -14.19 23.72 13.94
C TRP A 246 -15.42 24.60 13.79
N GLN A 247 -15.30 25.66 12.98
CA GLN A 247 -16.35 26.61 12.68
C GLN A 247 -16.45 26.81 11.17
N LEU A 248 -17.69 26.90 10.66
CA LEU A 248 -17.95 27.22 9.27
C LEU A 248 -17.66 28.70 9.02
N VAL A 249 -16.84 28.97 8.00
CA VAL A 249 -16.54 30.32 7.52
C VAL A 249 -17.39 30.66 6.32
N GLN A 250 -17.55 29.72 5.39
CA GLN A 250 -18.31 29.92 4.17
C GLN A 250 -18.93 28.61 3.70
N LEU A 251 -20.15 28.70 3.16
CA LEU A 251 -20.89 27.58 2.57
C LEU A 251 -21.46 28.02 1.22
N ASP A 252 -20.99 27.42 0.14
CA ASP A 252 -21.42 27.75 -1.23
C ASP A 252 -22.02 26.53 -1.92
N GLU A 253 -22.96 26.78 -2.83
CA GLU A 253 -23.50 25.78 -3.75
C GLU A 253 -22.75 25.83 -5.08
N LYS A 254 -22.60 24.66 -5.73
CA LYS A 254 -21.91 24.50 -7.01
C LYS A 254 -22.82 24.00 -8.12
#